data_AF-A0A7Y2H029-F1
#
_entry.id   AF-A0A7Y2H029-F1
#
_cell.length_a   1.000
_cell.length_b   1.000
_cell.length_c   1.000
_cell.angle_alpha   90.00
_cell.angle_beta   90.00
_cell.angle_gamma   90.00
#
_symmetry.space_group_name_H-M   'P 1'
#
loop_
_entity.id
_entity.type
_entity.pdbx_description
1 polymer ?
#
loop_
_entity_poly.entity_id
_entity_poly.type
_entity_poly.pdbx_seq_one_letter_code
_entity_poly.pdbx_strand_id
1 'polypeptide(L)'
;FGPRPAVWSILVAAYAAIGFLGVMGVTFGISQWMLGYSPWVLWSGPVAALLALLVYGVARIGRRLGHDQMVVQLTWVEHVAETSTPERA
;
A
#
# COMPACT_ATOMS: atom_id res chain seq x y z
N PHE A 1 15.54 -4.98 4.68
CA PHE A 1 14.88 -3.98 5.55
C PHE A 1 13.41 -3.85 5.16
N GLY A 2 12.47 -4.11 6.08
CA GLY A 2 11.03 -3.97 5.82
C GLY A 2 10.54 -2.53 6.07
N PRO A 3 9.41 -2.10 5.47
CA PRO A 3 8.77 -0.85 5.83
C PRO A 3 8.48 -0.78 7.34
N ARG A 4 8.48 0.43 7.91
CA ARG A 4 8.07 0.64 9.31
C ARG A 4 6.74 -0.10 9.58
N PRO A 5 6.62 -0.88 10.68
CA PRO A 5 5.45 -1.74 10.93
C PRO A 5 4.10 -1.03 10.80
N ALA A 6 4.00 0.22 11.26
CA ALA A 6 2.79 1.03 11.15
C ALA A 6 2.33 1.29 9.70
N VAL A 7 3.27 1.47 8.76
CA VAL A 7 2.97 1.72 7.35
C VAL A 7 2.42 0.45 6.69
N TRP A 8 3.01 -0.70 7.01
CA TRP A 8 2.53 -1.98 6.52
C TRP A 8 1.12 -2.28 7.04
N SER A 9 0.84 -2.03 8.32
CA SER A 9 -0.50 -2.23 8.89
C SER A 9 -1.57 -1.36 8.24
N ILE A 10 -1.28 -0.09 7.92
CA ILE A 10 -2.21 0.79 7.21
C ILE A 10 -2.52 0.29 5.80
N LEU A 11 -1.52 -0.22 5.07
CA LEU A 11 -1.72 -0.79 3.74
C LEU A 11 -2.59 -2.05 3.80
N VAL A 12 -2.31 -2.94 4.74
CA VAL A 12 -3.10 -4.17 4.95
C VAL A 12 -4.54 -3.81 5.34
N ALA A 13 -4.73 -2.86 6.26
CA ALA A 13 -6.05 -2.39 6.67
C ALA A 13 -6.82 -1.76 5.49
N ALA A 14 -6.15 -0.99 4.64
CA ALA A 14 -6.75 -0.41 3.44
C ALA A 14 -7.23 -1.49 2.46
N TYR A 15 -6.40 -2.50 2.16
CA TYR A 15 -6.80 -3.62 1.31
C TYR A 15 -7.96 -4.42 1.90
N ALA A 16 -7.92 -4.67 3.21
CA ALA A 16 -9.00 -5.37 3.90
C ALA A 16 -10.32 -4.61 3.84
N ALA A 17 -10.30 -3.29 4.08
CA ALA A 17 -11.48 -2.44 4.00
C ALA A 17 -12.04 -2.37 2.57
N ILE A 18 -11.19 -2.20 1.55
CA ILE A 18 -11.61 -2.19 0.14
C ILE A 18 -12.21 -3.53 -0.27
N GLY A 19 -11.57 -4.64 0.09
CA GLY A 19 -12.09 -5.98 -0.20
C GLY A 19 -13.44 -6.23 0.47
N PHE A 20 -13.56 -5.88 1.75
CA PHE A 20 -14.79 -6.03 2.51
C PHE A 20 -15.95 -5.22 1.90
N LEU A 21 -15.73 -3.93 1.62
CA LEU A 21 -16.74 -3.06 0.99
C LEU A 21 -17.08 -3.52 -0.44
N GLY A 22 -16.09 -4.00 -1.20
CA GLY A 22 -16.29 -4.55 -2.52
C GLY A 22 -17.22 -5.77 -2.52
N VAL A 23 -16.96 -6.73 -1.63
CA VAL A 23 -17.81 -7.94 -1.48
C VAL A 23 -19.22 -7.58 -1.02
N MET A 24 -19.35 -6.70 -0.02
CA MET A 24 -20.65 -6.22 0.45
C MET A 24 -21.45 -5.55 -0.67
N GLY A 25 -20.82 -4.65 -1.42
CA GLY A 25 -21.47 -3.94 -2.52
C GLY A 25 -21.88 -4.86 -3.67
N VAL A 26 -21.03 -5.83 -4.06
CA VAL A 26 -21.39 -6.81 -5.10
C VAL A 26 -22.56 -7.68 -4.65
N THR A 27 -22.54 -8.16 -3.40
CA THR A 27 -23.63 -8.97 -2.82
C THR A 27 -24.95 -8.20 -2.81
N PHE A 28 -24.90 -6.92 -2.43
CA PHE A 28 -26.08 -6.05 -2.43
C PHE A 28 -26.55 -5.71 -3.85
N GLY A 29 -25.64 -5.45 -4.78
CA GLY A 29 -25.95 -5.17 -6.18
C GLY A 29 -26.59 -6.37 -6.90
N ILE A 30 -26.12 -7.59 -6.62
CA ILE A 30 -26.76 -8.82 -7.12
C ILE A 30 -28.18 -8.93 -6.56
N SER A 31 -28.35 -8.63 -5.26
CA SER A 31 -29.68 -8.61 -4.64
C SER A 31 -30.60 -7.59 -5.30
N GLN A 32 -30.12 -6.37 -5.59
CA GLN A 32 -30.88 -5.35 -6.33
C GLN A 32 -31.30 -5.84 -7.72
N TRP A 33 -30.39 -6.52 -8.43
CA TRP A 33 -30.67 -7.06 -9.76
C TRP A 33 -31.72 -8.18 -9.70
N MET A 34 -31.65 -9.07 -8.71
CA MET A 34 -32.65 -10.13 -8.51
C MET A 34 -34.04 -9.58 -8.16
N LEU A 35 -34.11 -8.44 -7.45
CA LEU A 35 -35.36 -7.77 -7.12
C LEU A 35 -35.92 -6.91 -8.27
N GLY A 36 -35.24 -6.85 -9.43
CA GLY A 36 -35.67 -6.04 -10.57
C GLY A 36 -35.47 -4.53 -10.40
N TYR A 37 -34.74 -4.10 -9.36
CA TYR A 37 -34.32 -2.72 -9.20
C TYR A 37 -33.13 -2.39 -10.10
N SER A 38 -32.93 -1.10 -10.39
CA SER A 38 -31.73 -0.64 -11.10
C SER A 38 -30.48 -0.96 -10.25
N PRO A 39 -29.55 -1.81 -10.73
CA PRO A 39 -28.46 -2.34 -9.92
C PRO A 39 -27.28 -1.36 -9.89
N TRP A 40 -27.51 -0.13 -9.41
CA TRP A 40 -26.48 0.91 -9.38
C TRP A 40 -25.31 0.53 -8.47
N VAL A 41 -25.54 -0.27 -7.42
CA VAL A 41 -24.49 -0.72 -6.48
C VAL A 41 -23.58 -1.76 -7.14
N LEU A 42 -23.95 -2.40 -8.25
CA LEU A 42 -23.08 -3.36 -8.94
C LEU A 42 -21.75 -2.73 -9.40
N TRP A 43 -21.73 -1.41 -9.59
CA TRP A 43 -20.51 -0.63 -9.87
C TRP A 43 -19.51 -0.60 -8.70
N SER A 44 -19.90 -1.00 -7.49
CA SER A 44 -19.00 -1.11 -6.34
C SER A 44 -17.86 -2.10 -6.59
N GLY A 45 -18.09 -3.14 -7.40
CA GLY A 45 -17.06 -4.11 -7.77
C GLY A 45 -15.91 -3.45 -8.56
N PRO A 46 -16.19 -2.85 -9.73
CA PRO A 46 -15.22 -2.06 -10.48
C PRO A 46 -14.55 -0.95 -9.67
N VAL A 47 -15.31 -0.24 -8.82
CA VAL A 47 -14.77 0.81 -7.94
C VAL A 47 -13.80 0.26 -6.91
N ALA A 48 -14.11 -0.89 -6.29
CA ALA A 48 -13.21 -1.56 -5.37
C ALA A 48 -11.93 -2.04 -6.07
N ALA A 49 -12.04 -2.56 -7.30
CA ALA A 49 -10.89 -2.94 -8.11
C ALA A 49 -9.99 -1.73 -8.43
N LEU A 50 -10.58 -0.59 -8.79
CA LEU A 50 -9.85 0.65 -9.05
C LEU A 50 -9.16 1.17 -7.78
N LEU A 51 -9.84 1.16 -6.64
CA LEU A 51 -9.26 1.54 -5.35
C LEU A 51 -8.09 0.63 -4.95
N ALA A 52 -8.22 -0.68 -5.14
CA ALA A 52 -7.13 -1.62 -4.90
C ALA A 52 -5.91 -1.32 -5.80
N LEU A 53 -6.15 -0.94 -7.07
CA LEU A 53 -5.09 -0.54 -8.00
C LEU A 53 -4.38 0.74 -7.54
N LEU A 54 -5.12 1.72 -7.01
CA LEU A 54 -4.55 2.95 -6.44
C LEU A 54 -3.67 2.65 -5.23
N VAL A 55 -4.15 1.81 -4.29
CA VAL A 55 -3.35 1.38 -3.13
C VAL A 55 -2.09 0.64 -3.58
N TYR A 56 -2.19 -0.18 -4.63
CA TYR A 56 -1.03 -0.83 -5.24
C TYR A 56 -0.02 0.17 -5.80
N GLY A 57 -0.49 1.20 -6.50
CA GLY A 57 0.34 2.29 -7.01
C GLY A 57 1.09 3.02 -5.89
N VAL A 58 0.37 3.42 -4.84
CA VAL A 58 0.96 4.06 -3.64
C VAL A 58 2.01 3.16 -3.01
N ALA A 59 1.72 1.87 -2.83
CA ALA A 59 2.68 0.91 -2.29
C ALA A 59 3.93 0.77 -3.16
N ARG A 60 3.80 0.81 -4.49
CA ARG A 60 4.93 0.73 -5.43
C ARG A 60 5.82 1.98 -5.36
N ILE A 61 5.22 3.15 -5.25
CA ILE A 61 5.95 4.43 -5.11
C ILE A 61 6.64 4.48 -3.73
N GLY A 62 5.93 4.12 -2.66
CA GLY A 62 6.46 4.11 -1.30
C GLY A 62 7.68 3.18 -1.13
N ARG A 63 7.69 2.03 -1.82
CA ARG A 63 8.86 1.14 -1.83
C ARG A 63 10.08 1.75 -2.51
N ARG A 64 9.91 2.54 -3.58
CA ARG A 64 11.04 3.21 -4.27
C ARG A 64 11.64 4.30 -3.39
N LEU A 65 10.80 5.16 -2.82
CA LEU A 65 11.26 6.25 -1.97
C LEU A 65 11.95 5.74 -0.69
N GLY A 66 11.46 4.63 -0.11
CA GLY A 66 12.09 4.01 1.05
C GLY A 66 13.45 3.36 0.75
N HIS A 67 13.62 2.82 -0.45
CA HIS A 67 14.89 2.25 -0.90
C HIS A 67 15.96 3.33 -1.06
N ASP A 68 15.62 4.46 -1.69
CA ASP A 68 16.54 5.56 -1.92
C ASP A 68 17.04 6.18 -0.59
N GLN A 69 16.18 6.25 0.43
CA GLN A 69 16.58 6.75 1.75
C GLN A 69 17.51 5.80 2.52
N MET A 70 17.43 4.48 2.30
CA MET A 70 18.31 3.52 2.97
C MET A 70 19.75 3.61 2.48
N VAL A 71 19.93 3.80 1.17
CA VAL A 71 21.26 3.98 0.58
C VAL A 71 21.92 5.22 1.16
N VAL A 72 21.22 6.36 1.19
CA VAL A 72 21.74 7.62 1.77
C VAL A 72 22.17 7.47 3.23
N GLN A 73 21.38 6.77 4.04
CA GLN A 73 21.73 6.57 5.46
C GLN A 73 22.96 5.68 5.62
N LEU A 74 23.09 4.62 4.82
CA LEU A 74 24.24 3.72 4.88
C LEU A 74 25.53 4.45 4.46
N THR A 75 25.47 5.24 3.39
CA THR A 75 26.61 6.04 2.93
C THR A 75 27.06 7.05 3.98
N TRP A 76 26.12 7.64 4.74
CA TRP A 76 26.48 8.54 5.83
C TRP A 76 27.18 7.81 6.99
N VAL A 77 26.68 6.64 7.36
CA VAL A 77 27.32 5.80 8.40
C VAL A 77 28.70 5.35 7.97
N GLU A 78 28.86 4.92 6.72
CA GLU A 78 30.16 4.53 6.15
C GLU A 78 31.13 5.72 6.14
N HIS A 79 30.67 6.90 5.72
CA HIS A 79 31.48 8.12 5.74
C HIS A 79 31.95 8.51 7.15
N VAL A 80 31.10 8.37 8.17
CA VAL A 80 31.49 8.61 9.58
C VAL A 80 32.45 7.54 10.08
N ALA A 81 32.27 6.28 9.70
CA ALA A 81 33.18 5.20 10.06
C ALA A 81 34.58 5.39 9.43
N GLU A 82 34.66 5.81 8.18
CA GLU A 82 35.92 6.10 7.49
C GLU A 82 36.66 7.28 8.12
N THR A 83 35.95 8.37 8.44
CA THR A 83 36.56 9.57 9.04
C THR A 83 36.98 9.38 10.51
N SER A 84 36.40 8.42 11.22
CA SER A 84 36.72 8.12 12.62
C SER A 84 37.75 7.01 12.80
N THR A 85 38.19 6.34 11.73
CA THR A 85 39.27 5.36 11.79
C THR A 85 40.61 6.09 11.56
N PRO A 86 41.37 6.46 12.61
CA PRO A 86 42.71 7.00 12.42
C PRO A 86 43.54 5.93 11.71
N GLU A 87 44.13 6.33 10.60
CA GLU A 87 45.17 5.57 9.93
C GLU A 87 46.17 5.06 10.98
N ARG A 88 46.39 3.75 10.92
CA ARG A 88 47.41 3.01 11.65
C ARG A 88 48.71 3.83 11.70
N ALA A 89 49.05 4.35 12.89
CA ALA A 89 50.43 4.65 13.24
C ALA A 89 51.17 3.34 13.53
#